data_AF-A0A1G8DM71-F1
#
_entry.id   AF-A0A1G8DM71-F1
#
_cell.length_a   1.000
_cell.length_b   1.000
_cell.length_c   1.000
_cell.angle_alpha   90.00
_cell.angle_beta   90.00
_cell.angle_gamma   90.00
#
_symmetry.space_group_name_H-M   'P 1'
#
loop_
_entity.id
_entity.type
_entity.pdbx_description
1 polymer ?
#
loop_
_entity_poly.entity_id
_entity_poly.type
_entity_poly.pdbx_seq_one_letter_code
_entity_poly.pdbx_strand_id
1 'polypeptide(L)'
;MAFESYEPEQRHKLQAALKTGDITTGELWLRYFSIGGSAGEYEVDAYLQGLFSLPRLERDLLAMAANELLPDGKGPRAPYSDELPPMEPGDG
;
A
#
# COMPACT_ATOMS: atom_id res chain seq x y z
N MET A 1 -9.72 -18.40 -10.89
CA MET A 1 -8.59 -17.82 -10.15
C MET A 1 -8.91 -16.34 -9.97
N ALA A 2 -9.54 -15.99 -8.84
CA ALA A 2 -9.91 -14.61 -8.54
C ALA A 2 -8.65 -13.89 -8.08
N PHE A 3 -7.96 -13.23 -9.01
CA PHE A 3 -6.89 -12.31 -8.64
C PHE A 3 -7.52 -11.22 -7.78
N GLU A 4 -7.07 -11.13 -6.55
CA GLU A 4 -7.60 -10.36 -5.44
C GLU A 4 -8.07 -8.96 -5.87
N SER A 5 -9.39 -8.78 -6.02
CA SER A 5 -10.05 -7.55 -6.51
C SER A 5 -9.80 -6.28 -5.66
N TYR A 6 -8.98 -6.38 -4.61
CA TYR A 6 -8.73 -5.37 -3.59
C TYR A 6 -7.41 -4.61 -3.78
N GLU A 7 -6.50 -5.16 -4.59
CA GLU A 7 -5.19 -4.54 -4.87
C GLU A 7 -5.27 -3.07 -5.35
N PRO A 8 -6.13 -2.70 -6.32
CA PRO A 8 -6.18 -1.32 -6.80
C PRO A 8 -6.73 -0.35 -5.75
N GLU A 9 -7.66 -0.78 -4.89
CA GLU A 9 -8.20 0.05 -3.80
C GLU A 9 -7.16 0.24 -2.69
N GLN A 10 -6.46 -0.83 -2.30
CA GLN A 10 -5.37 -0.75 -1.32
C GLN A 10 -4.27 0.20 -1.80
N ARG A 11 -3.83 0.04 -3.05
CA ARG A 11 -2.84 0.89 -3.69
C ARG A 11 -3.27 2.36 -3.68
N HIS A 12 -4.54 2.63 -4.02
CA HIS A 12 -5.05 3.99 -4.05
C HIS A 12 -5.02 4.66 -2.66
N LYS A 13 -5.42 3.93 -1.62
CA LYS A 13 -5.38 4.43 -0.24
C LYS A 13 -3.94 4.59 0.27
N LEU A 14 -3.04 3.67 -0.08
CA LEU A 14 -1.60 3.80 0.17
C LEU A 14 -1.05 5.07 -0.47
N GLN A 15 -1.34 5.34 -1.74
CA GLN A 15 -0.91 6.57 -2.41
C GLN A 15 -1.47 7.84 -1.75
N ALA A 16 -2.72 7.80 -1.28
CA ALA A 16 -3.31 8.92 -0.57
C ALA A 16 -2.61 9.18 0.78
N ALA A 17 -2.24 8.13 1.51
CA ALA A 17 -1.43 8.22 2.72
C ALA A 17 -0.06 8.87 2.41
N LEU A 18 0.67 8.37 1.40
CA LEU A 18 1.97 8.93 1.02
C LEU A 18 1.91 10.41 0.67
N LYS A 19 0.92 10.80 -0.15
CA LYS A 19 0.70 12.21 -0.53
C LYS A 19 0.36 13.10 0.66
N THR A 20 -0.40 12.58 1.63
CA THR A 20 -0.80 13.36 2.81
C THR A 20 0.35 13.49 3.81
N GLY A 21 1.17 12.45 3.93
CA GLY A 21 2.35 12.42 4.78
C GLY A 21 3.56 13.16 4.22
N ASP A 22 3.51 13.60 2.95
CA ASP A 22 4.68 14.08 2.19
C ASP A 22 5.82 13.04 2.20
N ILE A 23 5.45 11.76 2.05
CA ILE A 23 6.36 10.61 2.10
C ILE A 23 6.77 10.28 0.67
N THR A 24 8.08 10.27 0.42
CA THR A 24 8.63 9.87 -0.87
C THR A 24 8.64 8.35 -1.06
N THR A 25 8.65 7.87 -2.30
CA THR A 25 8.77 6.43 -2.61
C THR A 25 10.04 5.83 -2.00
N GLY A 26 11.15 6.58 -1.98
CA GLY A 26 12.40 6.13 -1.38
C GLY A 26 12.33 5.98 0.15
N GLU A 27 11.66 6.90 0.85
CA GLU A 27 11.44 6.78 2.30
C GLU A 27 10.54 5.60 2.64
N LEU A 28 9.46 5.43 1.87
CA LEU A 28 8.57 4.26 2.00
C LEU A 28 9.36 2.97 1.80
N TRP A 29 10.11 2.88 0.71
CA TRP A 29 10.91 1.71 0.38
C TRP A 29 11.94 1.41 1.47
N LEU A 30 12.66 2.42 1.97
CA LEU A 30 13.66 2.21 3.02
C LEU A 30 13.05 1.62 4.30
N ARG A 31 11.85 2.07 4.70
CA ARG A 31 11.14 1.50 5.85
C ARG A 31 10.61 0.11 5.56
N TYR A 32 9.98 -0.08 4.42
CA TYR A 32 9.51 -1.38 3.94
C TYR A 32 10.63 -2.43 3.91
N PHE A 33 11.80 -2.06 3.39
CA PHE A 33 12.98 -2.92 3.38
C PHE A 33 13.47 -3.24 4.80
N SER A 34 13.45 -2.25 5.70
CA SER A 34 13.87 -2.43 7.09
C SER A 34 12.98 -3.40 7.89
N ILE A 35 11.69 -3.52 7.53
CA ILE A 35 10.74 -4.45 8.15
C ILE A 35 10.69 -5.84 7.49
N GLY A 36 11.57 -6.10 6.51
CA GLY A 36 11.70 -7.41 5.86
C GLY A 36 11.06 -7.51 4.47
N GLY A 37 10.74 -6.38 3.83
CA GLY A 37 10.28 -6.33 2.45
C GLY A 37 11.30 -6.91 1.47
N SER A 38 10.82 -7.72 0.52
CA SER A 38 11.67 -8.40 -0.47
C SER A 38 11.80 -7.66 -1.81
N ALA A 39 10.91 -6.71 -2.10
CA ALA A 39 10.87 -5.97 -3.35
C ALA A 39 11.89 -4.81 -3.40
N GLY A 40 12.45 -4.59 -4.57
CA GLY A 40 13.31 -3.44 -4.85
C GLY A 40 12.52 -2.12 -4.95
N GLU A 41 13.23 -1.00 -4.86
CA GLU A 41 12.63 0.34 -4.97
C GLU A 41 11.84 0.52 -6.27
N TYR A 42 12.38 0.04 -7.39
CA TYR A 42 11.71 0.07 -8.69
C TYR A 42 10.44 -0.78 -8.76
N GLU A 43 10.39 -1.91 -8.06
CA GLU A 43 9.20 -2.77 -8.00
C GLU A 43 8.10 -2.12 -7.16
N VAL A 44 8.48 -1.46 -6.05
CA VAL A 44 7.56 -0.65 -5.23
C VAL A 44 7.01 0.52 -6.04
N ASP A 45 7.86 1.22 -6.78
CA ASP A 45 7.43 2.33 -7.63
C ASP A 45 6.51 1.85 -8.76
N ALA A 46 6.86 0.75 -9.44
CA ALA A 46 6.01 0.13 -10.45
C ALA A 46 4.66 -0.34 -9.86
N TYR A 47 4.67 -0.86 -8.63
CA TYR A 47 3.44 -1.21 -7.92
C TYR A 47 2.58 0.02 -7.66
N LEU A 48 3.15 1.11 -7.13
CA LEU A 48 2.43 2.35 -6.91
C LEU A 48 1.84 2.91 -8.22
N GLN A 49 2.55 2.81 -9.33
CA GLN A 49 2.05 3.21 -10.65
C GLN A 49 1.01 2.25 -11.25
N GLY A 50 0.82 1.08 -10.63
CA GLY A 50 -0.05 0.02 -11.12
C GLY A 50 0.46 -0.72 -12.36
N LEU A 51 1.77 -0.63 -12.60
CA LEU A 51 2.49 -1.35 -13.65
C LEU A 51 2.95 -2.74 -13.18
N PHE A 52 2.93 -2.98 -11.87
CA PHE A 52 3.32 -4.25 -11.25
C PHE A 52 2.34 -4.61 -10.13
N SER A 53 2.15 -5.91 -9.90
CA SER A 53 1.32 -6.42 -8.81
C SER A 53 2.23 -7.06 -7.77
N LEU A 54 2.02 -6.71 -6.51
CA LEU A 54 2.78 -7.25 -5.39
C LEU A 54 1.95 -8.30 -4.63
N PRO A 55 2.60 -9.36 -4.11
CA PRO A 55 1.92 -10.30 -3.22
C PRO A 55 1.27 -9.58 -2.04
N ARG A 56 0.14 -10.12 -1.56
CA ARG A 56 -0.62 -9.58 -0.43
C ARG A 56 0.24 -9.19 0.77
N LEU A 57 1.18 -10.05 1.16
CA LEU A 57 2.12 -9.79 2.26
C LEU A 57 2.95 -8.52 2.00
N GLU A 58 3.49 -8.36 0.81
CA GLU A 58 4.32 -7.21 0.45
C GLU A 58 3.51 -5.91 0.43
N ARG A 59 2.25 -5.97 -0.04
CA ARG A 59 1.32 -4.84 0.01
C ARG A 59 1.00 -4.42 1.45
N ASP A 60 0.81 -5.39 2.33
CA ASP A 60 0.55 -5.14 3.75
C ASP A 60 1.79 -4.56 4.46
N LEU A 61 3.00 -5.00 4.10
CA LEU A 61 4.24 -4.41 4.58
C LEU A 61 4.40 -2.96 4.09
N LEU A 62 4.05 -2.65 2.84
CA LEU A 62 4.05 -1.27 2.34
C LEU A 62 3.05 -0.39 3.10
N ALA A 63 1.85 -0.91 3.40
CA ALA A 63 0.87 -0.21 4.22
C ALA A 63 1.38 0.04 5.64
N MET A 64 2.07 -0.94 6.24
CA MET A 64 2.70 -0.81 7.56
C MET A 64 3.78 0.28 7.54
N ALA A 65 4.69 0.23 6.58
CA ALA A 65 5.76 1.20 6.42
C ALA A 65 5.23 2.63 6.22
N ALA A 66 4.20 2.80 5.39
CA ALA A 66 3.54 4.09 5.22
C ALA A 66 2.88 4.58 6.52
N ASN A 67 2.22 3.69 7.26
CA ASN A 67 1.58 4.02 8.53
C ASN A 67 2.58 4.43 9.62
N GLU A 68 3.77 3.82 9.66
CA GLU A 68 4.83 4.21 10.59
C GLU A 68 5.49 5.55 10.24
N LEU A 69 5.57 5.87 8.94
CA LEU A 69 6.10 7.13 8.45
C LEU A 69 5.10 8.29 8.60
N LEU A 70 3.81 7.99 8.59
CA LEU A 70 2.77 8.98 8.80
C LEU A 70 2.89 9.57 10.21
N PRO A 71 3.07 10.89 10.35
CA PRO A 71 3.15 11.51 11.66
C PRO A 71 1.76 11.55 12.32
N ASP A 72 1.73 11.44 13.66
CA ASP A 72 0.50 11.44 14.44
C ASP A 72 -0.43 12.60 14.06
N GLY A 73 -1.66 12.25 13.65
CA GLY A 73 -2.70 13.21 13.29
C GLY A 73 -2.63 13.76 11.86
N LYS A 74 -1.70 13.30 11.00
CA LYS A 74 -1.72 13.64 9.56
C LYS A 74 -2.23 12.49 8.71
N GLY A 75 -3.39 12.70 8.09
CA GLY A 75 -3.86 11.90 6.95
C GLY A 75 -4.51 10.54 7.28
N PRO A 76 -5.14 9.92 6.28
CA PRO A 76 -5.73 8.60 6.42
C PRO A 76 -4.62 7.53 6.47
N ARG A 77 -4.76 6.57 7.39
CA ARG A 77 -3.90 5.39 7.44
C ARG A 77 -4.09 4.55 6.18
N ALA A 78 -2.99 3.97 5.69
CA ALA A 78 -3.04 2.97 4.63
C ALA A 78 -3.62 1.66 5.19
N PRO A 79 -4.71 1.13 4.62
CA PRO A 79 -5.32 -0.10 5.12
C PRO A 79 -4.52 -1.33 4.70
N TYR A 80 -4.61 -2.37 5.54
CA TYR A 80 -4.15 -3.71 5.20
C TYR A 80 -5.18 -4.43 4.31
N SER A 81 -4.75 -5.51 3.66
CA SER A 81 -5.58 -6.29 2.75
C SER A 81 -6.81 -6.90 3.44
N ASP A 82 -6.75 -7.18 4.75
CA ASP A 82 -7.88 -7.68 5.56
C ASP A 82 -8.87 -6.59 5.99
N GLU A 83 -8.46 -5.32 5.95
CA GLU A 83 -9.28 -4.19 6.40
C GLU A 83 -10.15 -3.63 5.27
N LEU A 84 -9.91 -4.06 4.04
CA LEU A 84 -10.77 -3.73 2.91
C LEU A 84 -12.00 -4.63 2.97
N PRO A 85 -13.22 -4.06 3.06
CA PRO A 85 -14.42 -4.88 3.02
C PRO A 85 -14.40 -5.68 1.72
N PRO A 86 -14.92 -6.93 1.72
CA PRO A 86 -15.24 -7.57 0.47
C PRO A 86 -16.11 -6.59 -0.31
N MET A 87 -15.74 -6.29 -1.56
CA MET A 87 -16.58 -5.48 -2.44
C MET A 87 -17.92 -6.22 -2.46
N GLU A 88 -18.92 -5.69 -1.75
CA GLU A 88 -20.25 -6.28 -1.86
C GLU A 88 -20.59 -6.20 -3.35
N PRO A 89 -20.94 -7.31 -4.00
CA PRO A 89 -21.38 -7.26 -5.37
C PRO A 89 -22.56 -6.29 -5.38
N GLY A 90 -22.37 -5.14 -6.03
CA GLY A 90 -23.33 -4.06 -6.00
C GLY A 90 -24.73 -4.60 -6.27
N ASP A 91 -25.63 -4.41 -5.31
CA ASP A 91 -27.05 -4.57 -5.54
C ASP A 91 -27.42 -3.60 -6.68
N GLY A 92 -28.16 -4.13 -7.66
CA GLY A 92 -28.34 -3.58 -9.01
C GLY A 92 -29.13 -2.28 -9.13
#